data_AF-A0A1I6QUQ3-F1
#
_entry.id   AF-A0A1I6QUQ3-F1
#
_cell.length_a   1.000
_cell.length_b   1.000
_cell.length_c   1.000
_cell.angle_alpha   90.00
_cell.angle_beta   90.00
_cell.angle_gamma   90.00
#
_symmetry.space_group_name_H-M   'P 1'
#
loop_
_entity.id
_entity.type
_entity.pdbx_description
1 polymer ?
#
loop_
_entity_poly.entity_id
_entity_poly.type
_entity_poly.pdbx_seq_one_letter_code
_entity_poly.pdbx_strand_id
1 'polypeptide(L)' 'MTRIGIIRHGSTPWNKEGRAQGSSDISLDQAGIADAYKVKL' A
#
# COMPACT_ATOMS: atom_id res chain seq x y z
N MET A 1 -15.10 20.98 12.94
CA MET A 1 -15.12 19.52 13.20
C MET A 1 -13.97 18.90 12.45
N THR A 2 -13.09 18.14 13.10
CA THR A 2 -11.88 17.58 12.47
C THR A 2 -12.13 16.15 12.00
N ARG A 3 -11.70 15.81 10.78
CA ARG A 3 -11.79 14.46 10.20
C ARG A 3 -10.37 13.93 9.95
N ILE A 4 -10.12 12.69 10.35
CA ILE A 4 -8.83 12.01 10.19
C ILE A 4 -9.06 10.76 9.34
N GLY A 5 -8.21 10.55 8.33
CA GLY A 5 -8.19 9.36 7.49
C GLY A 5 -6.86 8.62 7.62
N ILE A 6 -6.92 7.29 7.74
CA ILE A 6 -5.74 6.42 7.78
C ILE A 6 -5.87 5.43 6.62
N ILE A 7 -4.87 5.40 5.75
CA ILE A 7 -4.84 4.54 4.55
C ILE A 7 -3.54 3.74 4.57
N ARG A 8 -3.65 2.44 4.32
CA ARG A 8 -2.49 1.56 4.11
C ARG A 8 -1.99 1.71 2.67
N HIS A 9 -0.68 1.58 2.46
CA HIS A 9 -0.11 1.51 1.11
C HIS A 9 -0.67 0.31 0.31
N GLY A 10 -0.56 0.37 -1.02
CA GLY A 10 -0.98 -0.71 -1.91
C GLY A 10 -0.10 -1.97 -1.81
N SER A 11 -0.47 -3.03 -2.54
CA SER A 11 0.30 -4.29 -2.55
C SER A 11 1.70 -4.14 -3.12
N THR A 12 2.60 -4.97 -2.60
CA THR A 12 3.96 -5.21 -3.10
C THR A 12 4.13 -6.70 -3.43
N PRO A 13 5.18 -7.09 -4.19
CA PRO A 13 5.47 -8.49 -4.44
C PRO A 13 5.66 -9.31 -3.15
N TRP A 14 6.30 -8.72 -2.13
CA TRP A 14 6.56 -9.42 -0.86
C TRP A 14 5.29 -9.72 -0.07
N ASN A 15 4.22 -8.93 -0.22
CA ASN A 15 2.94 -9.27 0.39
C ASN A 15 2.36 -10.56 -0.22
N LYS A 16 2.52 -10.76 -1.53
CA LYS A 16 2.06 -11.97 -2.24
C LYS A 16 2.94 -13.18 -1.94
N GLU A 17 4.23 -12.97 -1.72
CA GLU A 17 5.18 -14.00 -1.29
C GLU A 17 5.09 -14.35 0.21
N GLY A 18 4.29 -13.61 1.00
CA GLY A 18 4.19 -13.81 2.45
C GLY A 18 5.45 -13.41 3.23
N ARG A 19 6.27 -12.51 2.68
CA ARG A 19 7.54 -12.09 3.27
C ARG A 19 7.36 -10.85 4.14
N ALA A 20 8.10 -10.80 5.25
CA ALA A 20 8.21 -9.61 6.08
C ALA A 20 9.00 -8.53 5.35
N GLN A 21 8.43 -7.33 5.20
CA GLN A 21 9.10 -6.19 4.56
C GLN A 21 10.04 -5.45 5.53
N GLY A 22 9.63 -5.25 6.78
CA GLY A 22 10.41 -4.52 7.78
C GLY A 22 10.79 -3.12 7.28
N SER A 23 12.06 -2.75 7.43
CA SER A 23 12.61 -1.47 6.94
C SER A 23 13.07 -1.51 5.47
N SER A 24 12.68 -2.53 4.71
CA SER A 24 13.06 -2.68 3.30
C SER A 24 12.24 -1.74 2.40
N ASP A 25 12.89 -1.16 1.40
CA ASP A 25 12.23 -0.30 0.41
C ASP A 25 11.77 -1.13 -0.81
N ILE A 26 10.56 -1.68 -0.71
CA ILE A 26 9.95 -2.50 -1.78
C ILE A 26 8.85 -1.69 -2.46
N SER A 27 9.01 -1.45 -3.76
CA SER A 27 8.03 -0.73 -4.56
C SER A 27 6.69 -1.45 -4.64
N LEU A 28 5.61 -0.68 -4.87
CA LEU A 28 4.29 -1.21 -5.18
C LEU A 28 4.32 -2.04 -6.47
N ASP A 29 3.49 -3.08 -6.50
CA ASP A 29 3.20 -3.77 -7.75
C ASP A 29 2.09 -3.06 -8.55
N GLN A 30 1.79 -3.54 -9.75
CA GLN A 30 0.78 -2.94 -10.63
C GLN A 30 -0.60 -2.83 -9.95
N ALA A 31 -0.97 -3.82 -9.14
CA ALA A 31 -2.23 -3.78 -8.40
C ALA A 31 -2.19 -2.72 -7.28
N GLY A 32 -1.07 -2.62 -6.56
CA GLY A 32 -0.86 -1.63 -5.51
C GLY A 32 -0.88 -0.20 -6.04
N ILE A 33 -0.30 0.03 -7.22
CA ILE A 33 -0.36 1.32 -7.93
C ILE A 33 -1.81 1.63 -8.31
N ALA A 34 -2.52 0.67 -8.91
CA ALA A 34 -3.92 0.85 -9.28
C ALA A 34 -4.82 1.14 -8.07
N ASP A 35 -4.57 0.51 -6.93
CA ASP A 35 -5.31 0.75 -5.68
C ASP A 35 -5.03 2.14 -5.11
N ALA A 36 -3.78 2.62 -5.18
CA ALA A 36 -3.43 3.97 -4.76
C ALA A 36 -4.25 5.03 -5.52
N TYR A 37 -4.50 4.82 -6.83
CA TYR A 37 -5.34 5.73 -7.62
C TYR A 37 -6.84 5.66 -7.33
N LYS A 38 -7.32 4.59 -6.66
CA LYS A 38 -8.75 4.45 -6.30
C LYS A 38 -9.11 5.19 -5.03
N VAL A 39 -8.12 5.51 -4.19
CA VAL A 39 -8.35 6.17 -2.90
C VAL A 39 -8.97 7.55 -3.12
N LYS A 40 -10.09 7.81 -2.44
CA LYS A 40 -10.77 9.11 -2.39
C LYS A 40 -10.97 9.49 -0.93
N LEU A 41 -10.67 10.73 -0.57
CA LEU A 41 -10.79 11.29 0.78
C LEU A 41 -12.11 12.05 0.97
#